data_AF-B3TE67-F1
#
_entry.id   AF-B3TE67-F1
#
_cell.length_a   1.000
_cell.length_b   1.000
_cell.length_c   1.000
_cell.angle_alpha   90.00
_cell.angle_beta   90.00
_cell.angle_gamma   90.00
#
_symmetry.space_group_name_H-M   'P 1'
#
loop_
_entity.id
_entity.type
_entity.pdbx_description
1 polymer ?
#
loop_
_entity_poly.entity_id
_entity_poly.type
_entity_poly.pdbx_seq_one_letter_code
_entity_poly.pdbx_strand_id
1 'polypeptide(L)'
;LENIRDRQVVPSVKPGYLRPLVPDQAPNQAEPWTAVMADIERVVMSGVTHWQSPRFHAYFPTANSYPAIVADMLSGAIACIGFTWIASPACTELEVV
;
A
#
# COMPACT_ATOMS: atom_id res chain seq x y z
N LEU A 1 2.59 -5.04 11.10
CA LEU A 1 3.27 -3.92 11.81
C LEU A 1 4.22 -4.40 12.92
N GLU A 2 4.11 -5.63 13.40
CA GLU A 2 4.83 -6.08 14.60
C GLU A 2 6.36 -5.97 14.51
N ASN A 3 6.95 -6.24 13.34
CA ASN A 3 8.41 -6.23 13.12
C ASN A 3 8.94 -4.97 12.41
N ILE A 4 8.13 -3.91 12.23
CA ILE A 4 8.56 -2.71 11.49
C ILE A 4 9.71 -1.96 12.20
N ARG A 5 9.84 -2.16 13.51
CA ARG A 5 10.93 -1.62 14.34
C ARG A 5 12.28 -2.22 13.96
N ASP A 6 12.29 -3.46 13.47
CA ASP A 6 13.52 -4.20 13.18
C ASP A 6 14.03 -3.95 11.76
N ARG A 7 13.18 -3.34 10.92
CA ARG A 7 13.54 -2.99 9.54
C ARG A 7 14.33 -1.67 9.49
N GLN A 8 15.21 -1.55 8.50
CA GLN A 8 15.88 -0.29 8.21
C GLN A 8 14.87 0.77 7.79
N VAL A 9 14.87 1.92 8.47
CA VAL A 9 13.89 2.99 8.22
C VAL A 9 13.99 3.53 6.78
N VAL A 10 15.22 3.79 6.33
CA VAL A 10 15.54 4.21 4.96
C VAL A 10 16.34 3.08 4.31
N PRO A 11 15.94 2.60 3.12
CA PRO A 11 16.60 1.49 2.45
C PRO A 11 17.94 1.90 1.83
N SER A 12 18.89 0.96 1.81
CA SER A 12 20.24 1.16 1.24
C SER A 12 20.29 0.78 -0.24
N VAL A 13 19.47 1.42 -1.08
CA VAL A 13 19.34 1.12 -2.53
C VAL A 13 19.74 2.31 -3.41
N LYS A 14 20.01 2.06 -4.69
CA LYS A 14 20.33 3.09 -5.69
C LYS A 14 19.20 3.25 -6.72
N PRO A 15 19.05 4.42 -7.37
CA PRO A 15 18.09 4.57 -8.47
C PRO A 15 18.23 3.47 -9.51
N GLY A 16 17.11 2.87 -9.92
CA GLY A 16 17.07 1.76 -10.89
C GLY A 16 17.19 0.35 -10.29
N TYR A 17 17.43 0.18 -8.99
CA TYR A 17 17.60 -1.15 -8.36
C TYR A 17 16.44 -2.13 -8.58
N LEU A 18 15.21 -1.62 -8.74
CA LEU A 18 14.00 -2.43 -8.84
C LEU A 18 13.86 -3.11 -10.21
N ARG A 19 14.30 -2.42 -11.28
CA ARG A 19 14.14 -2.87 -12.67
C ARG A 19 14.69 -4.27 -12.96
N PRO A 20 15.91 -4.66 -12.49
CA PRO A 20 16.43 -6.01 -12.69
C PRO A 20 15.75 -7.08 -11.81
N LEU A 21 14.91 -6.70 -10.84
CA LEU A 21 14.22 -7.64 -9.95
C LEU A 21 12.82 -8.02 -10.45
N VAL A 22 12.33 -7.35 -11.49
CA VAL A 22 10.99 -7.54 -12.07
C VAL A 22 11.14 -7.95 -13.55
N PRO A 23 10.30 -8.87 -14.06
CA PRO A 23 10.32 -9.28 -15.47
C PRO A 23 10.14 -8.10 -16.44
N ASP A 24 10.70 -8.24 -17.64
CA ASP A 24 10.59 -7.23 -18.71
C ASP A 24 9.18 -7.10 -19.29
N GLN A 25 8.36 -8.14 -19.14
CA GLN A 25 6.99 -8.21 -19.66
C GLN A 25 6.06 -8.82 -18.62
N ALA A 26 4.78 -8.44 -18.67
CA ALA A 26 3.77 -9.04 -17.82
C ALA A 26 3.63 -10.55 -18.10
N PRO A 27 3.31 -11.37 -17.08
CA PRO A 27 3.13 -12.79 -17.28
C PRO A 27 1.89 -13.07 -18.14
N ASN A 28 2.02 -13.98 -19.11
CA ASN A 28 0.91 -14.41 -19.97
C ASN A 28 -0.05 -15.37 -19.25
N GLN A 29 0.37 -15.94 -18.14
CA GLN A 29 -0.42 -16.89 -17.34
C GLN A 29 -0.47 -16.40 -15.90
N ALA A 30 -1.56 -16.73 -15.20
CA ALA A 30 -1.72 -16.37 -13.81
C ALA A 30 -0.68 -17.09 -12.93
N GLU A 31 -0.17 -16.37 -11.94
CA GLU A 31 0.73 -16.92 -10.93
C GLU A 31 -0.04 -17.20 -9.63
N PRO A 32 0.42 -18.16 -8.80
CA PRO A 32 -0.15 -18.36 -7.49
C PRO A 32 -0.06 -17.09 -6.64
N TRP A 33 -1.14 -16.73 -5.95
CA TRP A 33 -1.17 -15.56 -5.07
C TRP A 33 -0.05 -15.55 -4.03
N THR A 34 0.35 -16.73 -3.54
CA THR A 34 1.47 -16.89 -2.61
C THR A 34 2.82 -16.46 -3.20
N ALA A 35 3.03 -16.62 -4.50
CA ALA A 35 4.23 -16.15 -5.19
C ALA A 35 4.24 -14.61 -5.25
N VAL A 36 3.10 -14.00 -5.61
CA VAL A 36 2.93 -12.54 -5.63
C VAL A 36 3.22 -11.94 -4.25
N MET A 37 2.66 -12.54 -3.18
CA MET A 37 2.89 -12.08 -1.81
C MET A 37 4.34 -12.24 -1.36
N ALA A 38 5.02 -13.30 -1.78
CA ALA A 38 6.46 -13.48 -1.50
C ALA A 38 7.30 -12.41 -2.19
N ASP A 39 6.92 -11.99 -3.39
CA ASP A 39 7.61 -10.93 -4.13
C ASP A 39 7.39 -9.54 -3.54
N ILE A 40 6.26 -9.26 -2.90
CA ILE A 40 6.08 -8.03 -2.12
C ILE A 40 7.18 -7.93 -1.05
N GLU A 41 7.42 -9.00 -0.30
CA GLU A 41 8.45 -8.99 0.74
C GLU A 41 9.88 -8.94 0.15
N ARG A 42 10.15 -9.77 -0.86
CA ARG A 42 11.49 -9.93 -1.44
C ARG A 42 11.93 -8.72 -2.26
N VAL A 43 11.03 -8.18 -3.08
CA VAL A 43 11.33 -7.16 -4.09
C VAL A 43 10.93 -5.79 -3.59
N VAL A 44 9.65 -5.61 -3.22
CA VAL A 44 9.10 -4.28 -2.90
C VAL A 44 9.61 -3.79 -1.54
N MET A 45 9.43 -4.58 -0.47
CA MET A 45 9.75 -4.16 0.90
C MET A 45 11.24 -3.85 1.11
N SER A 46 12.12 -4.41 0.29
CA SER A 46 13.57 -4.15 0.33
C SER A 46 13.96 -2.68 0.04
N GLY A 47 13.12 -1.95 -0.70
CA GLY A 47 13.34 -0.54 -1.01
C GLY A 47 12.21 0.39 -0.60
N VAL A 48 11.32 -0.06 0.28
CA VAL A 48 10.33 0.81 0.93
C VAL A 48 11.01 1.60 2.04
N THR A 49 10.82 2.92 2.04
CA THR A 49 11.06 3.73 3.24
C THR A 49 9.93 3.47 4.22
N HIS A 50 10.23 3.01 5.43
CA HIS A 50 9.23 2.63 6.42
C HIS A 50 8.72 3.83 7.23
N TRP A 51 7.83 4.62 6.61
CA TRP A 51 7.20 5.81 7.23
C TRP A 51 6.48 5.53 8.56
N GLN A 52 5.94 4.32 8.73
CA GLN A 52 5.26 3.89 9.96
C GLN A 52 6.22 3.35 11.03
N SER A 53 7.54 3.37 10.79
CA SER A 53 8.51 2.99 11.82
C SER A 53 8.52 4.03 12.94
N PRO A 54 8.55 3.64 14.22
CA PRO A 54 8.66 4.60 15.32
C PRO A 54 10.03 5.30 15.37
N ARG A 55 10.99 4.90 14.51
CA ARG A 55 12.29 5.56 14.35
C ARG A 55 12.33 6.52 13.14
N PHE A 56 11.20 6.72 12.45
CA PHE A 56 11.09 7.67 11.33
C PHE A 56 10.73 9.07 11.85
N HIS A 57 11.63 10.04 11.67
CA HIS A 57 11.47 11.41 12.15
C HIS A 57 11.73 12.47 11.06
N ALA A 58 11.73 12.08 9.78
CA ALA A 58 11.86 13.00 8.67
C ALA A 58 10.48 13.56 8.25
N TYR A 59 10.47 14.75 7.65
CA TYR A 59 9.26 15.39 7.09
C TYR A 59 8.11 15.52 8.12
N PHE A 60 6.90 15.10 7.73
CA PHE A 60 5.70 15.07 8.55
C PHE A 60 5.20 13.62 8.71
N PRO A 61 4.57 13.29 9.85
CA PRO A 61 4.06 11.94 10.09
C PRO A 61 2.93 11.59 9.11
N THR A 62 2.93 10.36 8.62
CA THR A 62 1.79 9.81 7.88
C THR A 62 0.88 9.08 8.87
N ALA A 63 -0.20 9.73 9.29
CA ALA A 63 -1.14 9.11 10.23
C ALA A 63 -1.84 7.93 9.54
N ASN A 64 -1.72 6.73 10.10
CA ASN A 64 -2.49 5.57 9.68
C ASN A 64 -2.92 4.77 10.92
N SER A 65 -4.04 4.07 10.84
CA SER A 65 -4.62 3.34 11.96
C SER A 65 -5.33 2.09 11.49
N TYR A 66 -5.53 1.11 12.37
CA TYR A 66 -6.26 -0.11 12.04
C TYR A 66 -7.68 0.17 11.51
N PRO A 67 -8.49 1.07 12.13
CA PRO A 67 -9.79 1.43 11.58
C PRO A 67 -9.73 2.02 10.17
N ALA A 68 -8.73 2.88 9.90
CA ALA A 68 -8.56 3.48 8.58
C ALA A 68 -8.29 2.43 7.49
N ILE A 69 -7.44 1.43 7.78
CA ILE A 69 -7.15 0.33 6.85
C ILE A 69 -8.41 -0.49 6.55
N VAL A 70 -9.19 -0.84 7.58
CA VAL A 70 -10.42 -1.62 7.39
C VAL A 70 -11.48 -0.82 6.62
N ALA A 71 -11.60 0.49 6.89
CA ALA A 71 -12.50 1.37 6.17
C ALA A 71 -12.11 1.48 4.69
N ASP A 72 -10.82 1.60 4.37
CA ASP A 72 -10.32 1.66 2.99
C ASP A 72 -10.56 0.35 2.24
N MET A 73 -10.33 -0.80 2.91
CA MET A 73 -10.66 -2.13 2.35
C MET A 73 -12.16 -2.26 2.04
N LEU A 74 -13.03 -1.79 2.94
CA LEU A 74 -14.48 -1.83 2.73
C LEU A 74 -14.90 -0.89 1.59
N SER A 75 -14.36 0.33 1.55
CA SER A 75 -14.58 1.29 0.48
C SER A 75 -14.18 0.71 -0.88
N GLY A 76 -12.99 0.09 -0.94
CA GLY A 76 -12.49 -0.60 -2.14
C GLY A 76 -13.34 -1.80 -2.56
N ALA A 77 -13.91 -2.53 -1.61
CA ALA A 77 -14.83 -3.64 -1.91
C ALA A 77 -16.19 -3.17 -2.44
N ILE A 78 -16.71 -2.04 -1.93
CA ILE A 78 -17.94 -1.43 -2.44
C ILE A 78 -17.73 -0.88 -3.85
N ALA A 79 -16.54 -0.31 -4.13
CA ALA A 79 -16.14 0.19 -5.44
C ALA A 79 -17.15 1.17 -6.09
N CYS A 80 -17.89 1.94 -5.28
CA CYS A 80 -18.86 2.91 -5.79
C CYS A 80 -18.15 4.16 -6.34
N ILE A 81 -18.77 4.82 -7.31
CA ILE A 81 -18.21 6.03 -7.94
C ILE A 81 -19.07 7.24 -7.57
N GLY A 82 -18.54 8.14 -6.74
CA GLY A 82 -19.28 9.27 -6.15
C GLY A 82 -19.20 10.60 -6.91
N PHE A 83 -19.19 10.61 -8.25
CA PHE A 83 -19.05 11.88 -9.01
C PHE A 83 -20.33 12.74 -9.01
N THR A 84 -21.48 12.15 -8.70
CA THR A 84 -22.77 12.84 -8.49
C THR A 84 -23.55 12.14 -7.39
N TRP A 85 -24.49 12.85 -6.76
CA TRP A 85 -25.33 12.28 -5.70
C TRP A 85 -26.03 10.99 -6.14
N ILE A 86 -26.63 10.96 -7.35
CA ILE A 86 -27.35 9.77 -7.83
C ILE A 86 -26.44 8.57 -8.11
N ALA A 87 -25.15 8.80 -8.38
CA ALA A 87 -24.19 7.71 -8.63
C ALA A 87 -23.82 6.95 -7.35
N SER A 88 -23.84 7.62 -6.19
CA SER A 88 -23.72 6.96 -4.89
C SER A 88 -24.27 7.87 -3.76
N PRO A 89 -25.58 7.78 -3.45
CA PRO A 89 -26.20 8.63 -2.44
C PRO A 89 -25.55 8.45 -1.07
N ALA A 90 -25.31 7.20 -0.65
CA ALA A 90 -24.69 6.91 0.65
C ALA A 90 -23.27 7.47 0.77
N CYS A 91 -22.47 7.45 -0.32
CA CYS A 91 -21.14 8.06 -0.33
C CYS A 91 -21.22 9.58 -0.13
N THR A 92 -22.18 10.24 -0.78
CA THR A 92 -22.34 11.71 -0.70
C THR A 92 -22.89 12.13 0.67
N GLU A 93 -23.94 11.46 1.14
CA GLU A 93 -24.58 11.80 2.41
C GLU A 93 -23.66 11.51 3.60
N LEU A 94 -22.92 10.39 3.58
CA LEU A 94 -21.99 10.04 4.67
C LEU A 94 -20.77 10.97 4.75
N GLU A 95 -20.35 11.58 3.64
CA GLU A 95 -19.22 12.51 3.62
C GLU A 95 -19.52 13.83 4.35
N VAL A 96 -20.79 14.23 4.41
CA VAL A 96 -21.21 15.53 4.98
C VAL A 96 -21.51 15.45 6.48
N VAL A 97 -21.87 14.26 7.00
CA VAL A 97 -22.35 14.07 8.39
C VAL A 97 -21.24 13.79 9.41
#